data_AF-A0A7Y2BPJ2-F1
#
_entry.id   AF-A0A7Y2BPJ2-F1
#
_cell.length_a   1.000
_cell.length_b   1.000
_cell.length_c   1.000
_cell.angle_alpha   90.00
_cell.angle_beta   90.00
_cell.angle_gamma   90.00
#
_symmetry.space_group_name_H-M   'P 1'
#
loop_
_entity.id
_entity.type
_entity.pdbx_description
1 polymer ?
#
loop_
_entity_poly.entity_id
_entity_poly.type
_entity_poly.pdbx_seq_one_letter_code
_entity_poly.pdbx_strand_id
1 'polypeptide(L)'
;DGERPVRVGDGVTPVMITGNDFAAAWALDDSGRPLRAIAAADPLQRIYAFRSGVNIMMYMLTGNYKADQVHIPALLERLGQ
;
A
#
# COMPACT_ATOMS: atom_id res chain seq x y z
N ASP A 1 29.42 18.63 -4.83
CA ASP A 1 28.38 17.65 -5.22
C ASP A 1 27.82 16.97 -3.97
N GLY A 2 26.61 17.34 -3.51
CA GLY A 2 26.11 16.76 -2.27
C GLY A 2 24.70 17.13 -1.78
N GLU A 3 24.06 18.18 -2.27
CA GLU A 3 22.70 18.55 -1.82
C GLU A 3 21.67 18.31 -2.93
N ARG A 4 21.25 17.06 -3.09
CA ARG A 4 19.86 16.81 -3.47
C ARG A 4 19.14 16.52 -2.17
N PRO A 5 18.32 17.43 -1.62
CA PRO A 5 17.52 17.10 -0.46
C PRO A 5 16.69 15.88 -0.81
N VAL A 6 16.61 14.91 0.12
CA VAL A 6 15.65 13.80 0.01
C VAL A 6 14.32 14.47 -0.28
N ARG A 7 13.81 14.28 -1.51
CA ARG A 7 12.43 14.69 -1.81
C ARG A 7 11.59 13.89 -0.83
N VAL A 8 10.98 14.59 0.12
CA VAL A 8 9.85 14.04 0.86
C VAL A 8 8.92 13.54 -0.23
N GLY A 9 8.69 12.21 -0.28
CA GLY A 9 7.77 11.63 -1.25
C GLY A 9 6.41 12.31 -1.15
N ASP A 10 5.49 12.06 -2.09
CA ASP A 10 4.21 12.76 -2.27
C ASP A 10 3.19 12.58 -1.10
N GLY A 11 3.64 12.69 0.15
CA GLY A 11 2.89 12.41 1.38
C GLY A 11 2.77 10.92 1.73
N VAL A 12 3.41 10.03 0.97
CA VAL A 12 3.25 8.57 1.09
C VAL A 12 4.54 7.84 1.44
N THR A 13 4.41 6.73 2.17
CA THR A 13 5.51 5.83 2.54
C THR A 13 5.99 5.07 1.30
N PRO A 14 7.26 5.25 0.87
CA PRO A 14 7.76 4.63 -0.35
C PRO A 14 8.19 3.17 -0.17
N VAL A 15 8.45 2.73 1.07
CA VAL A 15 8.90 1.38 1.40
C VAL A 15 8.26 0.92 2.70
N MET A 16 7.68 -0.28 2.71
CA MET A 16 7.15 -0.94 3.90
C MET A 16 7.91 -2.23 4.18
N ILE A 17 8.38 -2.42 5.41
CA ILE A 17 9.09 -3.61 5.87
C ILE A 17 8.32 -4.19 7.05
N THR A 18 8.13 -5.51 7.06
CA THR A 18 7.37 -6.23 8.09
C THR A 18 8.11 -7.50 8.50
N GLY A 19 8.00 -7.90 9.77
CA GLY A 19 8.46 -9.20 10.26
C GLY A 19 7.48 -10.35 9.96
N ASN A 20 6.30 -10.05 9.43
CA ASN A 20 5.29 -11.05 9.08
C ASN A 20 5.45 -11.52 7.63
N ASP A 21 5.42 -12.84 7.42
CA ASP A 21 5.39 -13.43 6.07
C ASP A 21 3.97 -13.38 5.48
N PHE A 22 3.61 -12.22 4.93
CA PHE A 22 2.32 -12.04 4.27
C PHE A 22 2.17 -12.88 3.00
N ALA A 23 3.26 -13.13 2.27
CA ALA A 23 3.20 -13.94 1.05
C ALA A 23 2.75 -15.38 1.35
N ALA A 24 3.30 -16.01 2.40
CA ALA A 24 2.84 -17.32 2.85
C ALA A 24 1.39 -17.29 3.36
N ALA A 25 0.99 -16.22 4.06
CA ALA A 25 -0.38 -16.08 4.56
C ALA A 25 -1.42 -15.92 3.43
N TRP A 26 -1.05 -15.30 2.31
CA TRP A 26 -1.90 -15.08 1.13
C TRP A 26 -1.89 -16.23 0.12
N ALA A 27 -0.93 -17.15 0.22
CA ALA A 27 -0.80 -18.27 -0.72
C ALA A 27 -1.98 -19.27 -0.60
N LEU A 28 -2.76 -19.38 -1.68
CA LEU A 28 -3.88 -20.31 -1.83
C LEU A 28 -3.66 -21.23 -3.04
N ASP A 29 -4.23 -22.42 -3.00
CA ASP A 29 -4.36 -23.29 -4.17
C ASP A 29 -5.57 -22.88 -5.04
N ASP A 30 -5.76 -23.57 -6.17
CA ASP A 30 -6.87 -23.30 -7.11
C ASP A 30 -8.27 -23.51 -6.50
N SER A 31 -8.36 -24.25 -5.38
CA SER A 31 -9.60 -24.45 -4.63
C SER A 31 -9.78 -23.46 -3.47
N GLY A 32 -8.90 -22.46 -3.36
CA GLY A 32 -8.93 -21.44 -2.33
C GLY A 32 -8.43 -21.92 -0.96
N ARG A 33 -7.78 -23.08 -0.88
CA ARG A 33 -7.25 -23.61 0.38
C ARG A 33 -5.84 -23.06 0.64
N PRO A 34 -5.52 -22.70 1.91
CA PRO A 34 -4.18 -22.23 2.25
C PRO A 34 -3.07 -23.23 1.92
N LEU A 35 -2.01 -22.76 1.25
CA LEU A 35 -0.82 -23.56 0.93
C LEU A 35 0.17 -23.65 2.09
N ARG A 36 0.12 -22.71 3.04
CA ARG A 36 1.03 -22.61 4.19
C ARG A 36 0.24 -22.43 5.47
N ALA A 37 0.69 -23.04 6.57
CA ALA A 37 0.15 -22.77 7.90
C ALA A 37 0.53 -21.36 8.38
N ILE A 38 -0.27 -20.81 9.30
CA ILE A 38 0.06 -19.58 10.04
C ILE A 38 0.66 -19.94 11.40
N ALA A 39 1.46 -19.04 11.97
CA ALA A 39 2.17 -19.29 13.22
C ALA A 39 1.22 -19.43 14.43
N ALA A 40 0.10 -18.70 14.45
CA ALA A 40 -0.89 -18.81 15.52
C ALA A 40 -1.95 -19.87 15.18
N ALA A 41 -2.46 -20.53 16.22
CA ALA A 41 -3.63 -21.40 16.10
C ALA A 41 -4.94 -20.63 15.84
N ASP A 42 -4.92 -19.30 15.97
CA ASP A 42 -6.07 -18.44 15.73
C ASP A 42 -6.34 -18.26 14.22
N PRO A 43 -7.47 -18.77 13.70
CA PRO A 43 -7.84 -18.59 12.29
C PRO A 43 -7.96 -17.12 11.88
N LEU A 44 -8.25 -16.21 12.81
CA LEU A 44 -8.38 -14.78 12.53
C LEU A 44 -7.07 -14.17 12.02
N GLN A 45 -5.91 -14.71 12.37
CA GLN A 45 -4.63 -14.18 11.92
C GLN A 45 -4.53 -14.15 10.38
N ARG A 46 -5.04 -15.18 9.70
CA ARG A 46 -5.06 -15.20 8.23
C ARG A 46 -6.05 -14.18 7.65
N ILE A 47 -7.21 -14.00 8.30
CA ILE A 47 -8.18 -12.97 7.90
C ILE A 47 -7.54 -11.58 8.01
N TYR A 48 -6.83 -11.32 9.10
CA TYR A 48 -6.09 -10.05 9.26
C TYR A 48 -4.98 -9.91 8.23
N ALA A 49 -4.27 -10.96 7.87
CA ALA A 49 -3.28 -10.90 6.80
C ALA A 49 -3.91 -10.45 5.46
N PHE A 50 -5.05 -11.02 5.06
CA PHE A 50 -5.75 -10.58 3.84
C PHE A 50 -6.23 -9.12 3.94
N ARG A 51 -6.80 -8.71 5.08
CA ARG A 51 -7.22 -7.31 5.31
C ARG A 51 -6.04 -6.34 5.25
N SER A 52 -4.90 -6.70 5.81
CA SER A 52 -3.66 -5.93 5.71
C SER A 52 -3.23 -5.77 4.26
N GLY A 53 -3.26 -6.84 3.46
CA GLY A 53 -2.96 -6.76 2.03
C GLY A 53 -3.85 -5.79 1.27
N VAL A 54 -5.17 -5.87 1.48
CA VAL A 54 -6.13 -4.92 0.88
C VAL A 54 -5.83 -3.49 1.32
N ASN A 55 -5.59 -3.26 2.61
CA ASN A 55 -5.27 -1.92 3.12
C ASN A 55 -3.97 -1.36 2.55
N ILE A 56 -2.94 -2.21 2.35
CA ILE A 56 -1.69 -1.81 1.69
C ILE A 56 -1.96 -1.40 0.25
N MET A 57 -2.73 -2.19 -0.50
CA MET A 57 -3.09 -1.86 -1.89
C MET A 57 -3.87 -0.55 -1.95
N MET A 58 -4.84 -0.34 -1.05
CA MET A 58 -5.58 0.91 -0.97
C MET A 58 -4.64 2.08 -0.67
N TYR A 59 -3.78 1.96 0.33
CA TYR A 59 -2.81 3.01 0.66
C TYR A 59 -1.87 3.32 -0.52
N MET A 60 -1.36 2.30 -1.21
CA MET A 60 -0.47 2.47 -2.35
C MET A 60 -1.17 3.17 -3.53
N LEU A 61 -2.42 2.81 -3.81
CA LEU A 61 -3.16 3.30 -4.97
C LEU A 61 -3.83 4.66 -4.72
N THR A 62 -4.03 5.06 -3.47
CA THR A 62 -4.78 6.28 -3.14
C THR A 62 -4.05 7.22 -2.17
N GLY A 63 -2.83 6.90 -1.75
CA GLY A 63 -2.14 7.61 -0.68
C GLY A 63 -1.82 9.07 -0.99
N ASN A 64 -1.58 9.40 -2.26
CA ASN A 64 -1.26 10.75 -2.73
C ASN A 64 -2.47 11.49 -3.32
N TYR A 65 -3.66 10.88 -3.34
CA TYR A 65 -4.84 11.46 -4.02
C TYR A 65 -5.17 12.89 -3.58
N LYS A 66 -5.00 13.22 -2.28
CA LYS A 66 -5.21 14.59 -1.78
C LYS A 66 -4.08 15.56 -2.13
N ALA A 67 -2.84 15.06 -2.23
CA ALA A 67 -1.71 15.85 -2.69
C ALA A 67 -1.86 16.19 -4.19
N ASP A 68 -2.49 15.30 -4.98
CA ASP A 68 -2.78 15.58 -6.39
C ASP A 68 -3.87 16.65 -6.55
N GLN A 69 -4.86 16.70 -5.64
CA GLN A 69 -5.97 17.67 -5.70
C GLN A 69 -5.55 19.14 -5.59
N VAL A 70 -4.46 19.46 -4.87
CA VAL A 70 -4.01 20.87 -4.69
C VAL A 70 -3.61 21.53 -6.01
N HIS A 71 -3.26 20.74 -7.03
CA HIS A 71 -2.82 21.23 -8.33
C HIS A 71 -3.97 21.54 -9.30
N ILE A 72 -5.20 21.07 -9.02
CA ILE A 72 -6.35 21.23 -9.93
C ILE A 72 -6.67 22.71 -10.24
N PRO A 73 -6.73 23.64 -9.27
CA PRO A 73 -7.02 25.04 -9.58
C PRO A 73 -6.02 25.65 -10.58
N ALA A 74 -4.72 25.37 -10.41
CA ALA A 74 -3.68 25.86 -11.31
C ALA A 74 -3.75 25.24 -12.72
N LEU A 75 -4.20 23.98 -12.83
CA LEU A 75 -4.43 23.33 -14.13
C LEU A 75 -5.63 23.93 -14.87
N LEU A 76 -6.70 24.28 -14.15
CA LEU A 76 -7.89 24.92 -14.73
C LEU A 76 -7.59 26.33 -15.21
N GLU A 77 -6.80 27.11 -14.46
CA GLU A 77 -6.40 28.46 -14.85
C GLU A 77 -5.57 28.47 -16.16
N ARG A 78 -4.74 27.45 -16.37
CA ARG A 78 -3.94 27.28 -17.60
C ARG A 78 -4.74 26.83 -18.83
N LEU A 79 -5.88 26.17 -18.65
CA LEU A 79 -6.75 25.74 -19.76
C LEU A 79 -7.69 26.86 -20.23
N GLY A 80 -7.94 27.86 -19.39
CA GLY A 80 -8.74 29.04 -19.71
C GLY A 80 -7.96 30.21 -20.35
N GLN A 81 -6.63 30.09 -20.43
CA GLN A 81 -5.75 30.94 -21.23
C GLN A 81 -5.57 30.35 -22.63
#